data_AF-A0A2D6U246-F1
#
_entry.id   AF-A0A2D6U246-F1
#
_cell.length_a   1.000
_cell.length_b   1.000
_cell.length_c   1.000
_cell.angle_alpha   90.00
_cell.angle_beta   90.00
_cell.angle_gamma   90.00
#
_symmetry.space_group_name_H-M   'P 1'
#
loop_
_entity.id
_entity.type
_entity.pdbx_description
1 polymer ?
#
loop_
_entity_poly.entity_id
_entity_poly.type
_entity_poly.pdbx_seq_one_letter_code
_entity_poly.pdbx_strand_id
1 'polypeptide(L)'
;MQEKKNTAYARVQIAYDGRVSKWFLGPKAEERYNNEVRVLEYLEKKDCPFVPHLLDKEDAELKIETTNCGGKVEHLSEQKCRALFDELESYGVRHRDQALRNITYSAQLGRFCLIDFEFATILEAGYDPGPEICDSP
;
A
#
# COMPACT_ATOMS: atom_id res chain seq x y z
N MET A 1 -8.60 -15.93 -12.83
CA MET A 1 -7.53 -16.45 -11.95
C MET A 1 -7.67 -15.73 -10.61
N GLN A 2 -7.73 -16.45 -9.49
CA GLN A 2 -7.61 -15.82 -8.16
C GLN A 2 -6.13 -15.67 -7.86
N GLU A 3 -5.59 -14.45 -7.93
CA GLU A 3 -4.24 -14.21 -7.46
C GLU A 3 -4.25 -14.16 -5.93
N LYS A 4 -3.63 -15.15 -5.29
CA LYS A 4 -3.36 -15.16 -3.85
C LYS A 4 -1.88 -14.87 -3.66
N LYS A 5 -1.55 -13.71 -3.09
CA LYS A 5 -0.19 -13.42 -2.62
C LYS A 5 -0.19 -13.63 -1.11
N ASN A 6 0.36 -14.76 -0.70
CA ASN A 6 0.54 -15.08 0.71
C ASN A 6 2.02 -14.97 1.01
N THR A 7 2.38 -14.07 1.90
CA THR A 7 3.71 -14.01 2.54
C THR A 7 3.57 -14.46 3.99
N ALA A 8 4.68 -14.57 4.71
CA ALA A 8 4.64 -14.78 6.16
C ALA A 8 3.95 -13.62 6.91
N TYR A 9 3.80 -12.47 6.26
CA TYR A 9 3.40 -11.21 6.88
C TYR A 9 2.03 -10.68 6.43
N ALA A 10 1.52 -11.18 5.30
CA ALA A 10 0.21 -10.78 4.77
C ALA A 10 -0.40 -11.86 3.87
N ARG A 11 -1.73 -11.94 3.90
CA ARG A 11 -2.54 -12.68 2.93
C ARG A 11 -3.29 -11.67 2.08
N VAL A 12 -3.18 -11.76 0.75
CA VAL A 12 -3.90 -10.90 -0.19
C VAL A 12 -4.79 -11.75 -1.08
N GLN A 13 -6.05 -11.34 -1.23
CA GLN A 13 -7.03 -11.96 -2.10
C GLN A 13 -7.73 -10.89 -2.96
N ILE A 14 -7.85 -11.16 -4.26
CA ILE A 14 -8.61 -10.33 -5.18
C ILE A 14 -9.97 -11.00 -5.45
N ALA A 15 -11.06 -10.28 -5.17
CA ALA A 15 -12.43 -10.70 -5.42
C ALA A 15 -12.80 -10.54 -6.91
N TYR A 16 -13.89 -11.17 -7.33
CA TYR A 16 -14.33 -11.13 -8.73
C TYR A 16 -14.74 -9.73 -9.20
N ASP A 17 -15.27 -8.91 -8.28
CA ASP A 17 -15.62 -7.51 -8.51
C ASP A 17 -14.39 -6.57 -8.50
N GLY A 18 -13.19 -7.13 -8.33
CA GLY A 18 -11.92 -6.41 -8.33
C GLY A 18 -11.47 -5.95 -6.95
N ARG A 19 -12.29 -6.01 -5.90
CA ARG A 19 -11.87 -5.61 -4.54
C ARG A 19 -10.67 -6.42 -4.08
N VAL A 20 -9.78 -5.77 -3.34
CA VAL A 20 -8.59 -6.40 -2.76
C VAL A 20 -8.76 -6.49 -1.26
N SER A 21 -8.76 -7.71 -0.72
CA SER A 21 -8.71 -7.94 0.72
C SER A 21 -7.28 -8.27 1.14
N LYS A 22 -6.75 -7.55 2.14
CA LYS A 22 -5.43 -7.79 2.76
C LYS A 22 -5.64 -8.09 4.24
N TRP A 23 -5.14 -9.24 4.70
CA TRP A 23 -5.03 -9.59 6.12
C TRP A 23 -3.57 -9.44 6.54
N PHE A 24 -3.34 -8.83 7.71
CA PHE A 24 -2.01 -8.62 8.27
C PHE A 24 -1.70 -9.75 9.25
N LEU A 25 -0.56 -10.42 9.05
CA LEU A 25 -0.17 -11.64 9.77
C LEU A 25 1.24 -11.50 10.36
N GLY A 26 1.55 -12.27 11.40
CA GLY A 26 2.90 -12.33 11.95
C GLY A 26 3.28 -11.13 12.84
N PRO A 27 4.59 -10.88 13.04
CA PRO A 27 5.07 -9.85 13.95
C PRO A 27 4.51 -8.47 13.64
N LYS A 28 4.16 -7.74 14.72
CA LYS A 28 3.67 -6.36 14.67
C LYS A 28 2.51 -6.15 13.66
N ALA A 29 1.70 -7.19 13.44
CA ALA A 29 0.60 -7.12 12.48
C ALA A 29 -0.37 -5.97 12.78
N GLU A 30 -0.69 -5.75 14.06
CA GLU A 30 -1.56 -4.66 14.50
C GLU A 30 -0.95 -3.28 14.23
N GLU A 31 0.35 -3.07 14.52
CA GLU A 31 1.04 -1.82 14.21
C GLU A 31 1.05 -1.52 12.71
N ARG A 32 1.35 -2.53 11.89
CA ARG A 32 1.37 -2.44 10.42
C ARG A 32 -0.01 -2.18 9.84
N TYR A 33 -1.02 -2.87 10.35
CA TYR A 33 -2.43 -2.69 10.01
C TYR A 33 -2.87 -1.24 10.29
N ASN A 34 -2.68 -0.78 11.53
CA ASN A 34 -3.06 0.56 11.95
C ASN A 34 -2.33 1.63 11.11
N ASN A 35 -1.07 1.39 10.77
CA ASN A 35 -0.31 2.30 9.93
C ASN A 35 -0.85 2.36 8.50
N GLU A 36 -1.11 1.22 7.86
CA GLU A 36 -1.67 1.19 6.50
C GLU A 36 -3.03 1.92 6.46
N VAL A 37 -3.95 1.60 7.39
CA VAL A 37 -5.26 2.27 7.48
C VAL A 37 -5.07 3.79 7.58
N ARG A 38 -4.22 4.25 8.51
CA ARG A 38 -3.96 5.67 8.72
C ARG A 38 -3.36 6.37 7.51
N VAL A 39 -2.42 5.73 6.82
CA VAL A 39 -1.77 6.28 5.63
C VAL A 39 -2.75 6.36 4.46
N LEU A 40 -3.56 5.31 4.24
CA LEU A 40 -4.58 5.31 3.17
C LEU A 40 -5.67 6.36 3.42
N GLU A 41 -6.17 6.48 4.66
CA GLU A 41 -7.13 7.53 5.05
C GLU A 41 -6.53 8.93 4.87
N TYR A 42 -5.24 9.12 5.15
CA TYR A 42 -4.55 10.39 4.92
C TYR A 42 -4.42 10.71 3.43
N LEU A 43 -4.00 9.74 2.61
CA LEU A 43 -3.83 9.93 1.16
C LEU A 43 -5.16 10.14 0.45
N GLU A 44 -6.24 9.52 0.92
CA GLU A 44 -7.59 9.78 0.44
C GLU A 44 -8.01 11.23 0.69
N LYS A 45 -7.75 11.77 1.88
CA LYS A 45 -8.00 13.20 2.20
C LYS A 45 -7.17 14.18 1.37
N LYS A 46 -6.04 13.72 0.79
CA LYS A 46 -5.19 14.51 -0.11
C LYS A 46 -5.54 14.28 -1.59
N ASP A 47 -6.61 13.55 -1.89
CA ASP A 47 -7.03 13.18 -3.24
C ASP A 47 -5.92 12.52 -4.07
N CYS A 48 -5.08 11.68 -3.44
CA CYS A 48 -3.97 11.02 -4.12
C CYS A 48 -4.49 9.97 -5.14
N PRO A 49 -4.26 10.15 -6.46
CA PRO A 49 -4.99 9.39 -7.49
C PRO A 49 -4.31 8.08 -7.91
N PHE A 50 -3.26 7.65 -7.22
CA PHE A 50 -2.42 6.51 -7.62
C PHE A 50 -2.09 5.56 -6.48
N VAL A 51 -3.02 5.43 -5.54
CA VAL A 51 -2.92 4.53 -4.39
C VAL A 51 -4.26 3.82 -4.19
N PRO A 52 -4.31 2.69 -3.46
CA PRO A 52 -5.57 2.06 -3.11
C PRO A 52 -6.42 3.00 -2.25
N HIS A 53 -7.73 3.03 -2.50
CA HIS A 53 -8.68 3.66 -1.59
C HIS A 53 -9.18 2.62 -0.61
N LEU A 54 -9.27 2.98 0.67
CA LEU A 54 -9.83 2.13 1.71
C LEU A 54 -11.35 2.07 1.55
N LEU A 55 -11.89 0.87 1.35
CA LEU A 55 -13.32 0.63 1.17
C LEU A 55 -13.97 0.17 2.48
N ASP A 56 -13.26 -0.67 3.24
CA ASP A 56 -13.73 -1.22 4.50
C ASP A 56 -12.54 -1.68 5.35
N LYS A 57 -12.76 -1.85 6.66
CA LYS A 57 -11.77 -2.37 7.60
C LYS A 57 -12.45 -3.19 8.70
N GLU A 58 -11.81 -4.32 9.05
CA GLU A 58 -12.24 -5.20 10.12
C GLU A 58 -11.10 -5.32 11.14
N ASP A 59 -11.17 -4.50 12.19
CA ASP A 59 -10.12 -4.36 13.20
C ASP A 59 -9.88 -5.69 13.94
N ALA A 60 -10.93 -6.48 14.17
CA ALA A 60 -10.84 -7.76 14.88
C ALA A 60 -10.05 -8.83 14.11
N GLU A 61 -10.04 -8.75 12.77
CA GLU A 61 -9.30 -9.66 11.89
C GLU A 61 -7.98 -9.07 11.36
N LEU A 62 -7.67 -7.81 11.71
CA LEU A 62 -6.60 -7.03 11.07
C LEU A 62 -6.69 -7.12 9.54
N LYS A 63 -7.88 -6.83 9.00
CA LYS A 63 -8.20 -6.94 7.58
C LYS A 63 -8.63 -5.58 7.03
N ILE A 64 -8.17 -5.25 5.83
CA ILE A 64 -8.69 -4.13 5.03
C ILE A 64 -9.25 -4.62 3.71
N GLU A 65 -10.22 -3.88 3.18
CA GLU A 65 -10.65 -3.96 1.79
C GLU A 65 -10.28 -2.67 1.06
N THR A 66 -9.66 -2.78 -0.11
CA THR A 66 -9.25 -1.63 -0.91
C THR A 66 -9.64 -1.77 -2.38
N THR A 67 -9.55 -0.66 -3.12
CA THR A 67 -9.68 -0.67 -4.58
C THR A 67 -8.52 -1.40 -5.26
N ASN A 68 -8.77 -1.88 -6.48
CA ASN A 68 -7.76 -2.54 -7.29
C ASN A 68 -6.84 -1.51 -7.97
N CYS A 69 -5.52 -1.62 -7.74
CA CYS A 69 -4.52 -0.80 -8.42
C CYS A 69 -3.88 -1.47 -9.66
N GLY A 70 -4.45 -2.59 -10.10
CA GLY A 70 -4.05 -3.30 -11.31
C GLY A 70 -2.96 -4.35 -11.09
N GLY A 71 -2.28 -4.70 -12.17
CA GLY A 71 -1.33 -5.82 -12.22
C GLY A 71 0.07 -5.44 -11.78
N LYS A 72 0.86 -6.44 -11.36
CA LYS A 72 2.30 -6.27 -11.11
C LYS A 72 3.02 -5.81 -12.37
N VAL A 73 4.00 -4.93 -12.19
CA VAL A 73 4.89 -4.48 -13.28
C VAL A 73 6.17 -5.33 -13.26
N GLU A 74 6.52 -5.94 -14.39
CA GLU A 74 7.75 -6.75 -14.51
C GLU A 74 8.98 -5.87 -14.76
N HIS A 75 8.81 -4.77 -15.49
CA HIS A 75 9.89 -3.88 -15.87
C HIS A 75 9.45 -2.41 -15.80
N LEU A 76 10.23 -1.60 -15.09
CA LEU A 76 10.10 -0.15 -15.07
C LEU A 76 11.51 0.43 -14.93
N SER A 77 11.80 1.53 -15.63
CA SER A 77 13.11 2.18 -15.49
C SER A 77 13.26 2.78 -14.10
N GLU A 78 14.48 2.77 -13.56
CA GLU A 78 14.79 3.34 -12.24
C GLU A 78 14.33 4.80 -12.13
N GLN A 79 14.49 5.58 -13.20
CA GLN A 79 14.03 6.96 -13.25
C GLN A 79 12.51 7.07 -13.04
N LYS A 80 11.72 6.19 -13.65
CA LYS A 80 10.26 6.18 -13.48
C LYS A 80 9.85 5.67 -12.11
N CYS A 81 10.53 4.65 -11.58
CA CYS A 81 10.32 4.18 -10.22
C CYS A 81 10.52 5.33 -9.22
N ARG A 82 11.67 6.00 -9.30
CA ARG A 82 12.00 7.14 -8.44
C ARG A 82 10.99 8.27 -8.57
N ALA A 83 10.65 8.66 -9.80
CA ALA A 83 9.67 9.73 -10.03
C ALA A 83 8.31 9.43 -9.39
N LEU A 84 7.86 8.17 -9.37
CA LEU A 84 6.60 7.79 -8.75
C LEU A 84 6.63 7.91 -7.22
N PHE A 85 7.74 7.51 -6.57
CA PHE A 85 7.91 7.70 -5.13
C PHE A 85 8.13 9.16 -4.75
N ASP A 86 8.86 9.93 -5.57
CA ASP A 86 9.03 11.38 -5.40
C ASP A 86 7.67 12.11 -5.55
N GLU A 87 6.81 11.67 -6.47
CA GLU A 87 5.44 12.18 -6.60
C GLU A 87 4.63 11.94 -5.32
N LEU A 88 4.74 10.76 -4.70
CA LEU A 88 4.06 10.45 -3.44
C LEU A 88 4.49 11.39 -2.29
N GLU A 89 5.76 11.76 -2.22
CA GLU A 89 6.24 12.70 -1.20
C GLU A 89 5.58 14.08 -1.32
N SER A 90 5.15 14.48 -2.52
CA SER A 90 4.39 15.72 -2.71
C SER A 90 2.98 15.70 -2.09
N TYR A 91 2.42 14.51 -1.85
CA TYR A 91 1.19 14.31 -1.07
C TYR A 91 1.46 14.21 0.44
N GLY A 92 2.73 14.32 0.86
CA GLY A 92 3.14 14.28 2.27
C GLY A 92 3.28 12.88 2.83
N VAL A 93 3.51 11.86 2.00
CA VAL A 93 3.82 10.50 2.45
C VAL A 93 5.13 10.02 1.83
N ARG A 94 6.01 9.44 2.65
CA ARG A 94 7.20 8.74 2.18
C ARG A 94 6.99 7.24 2.28
N HIS A 95 7.06 6.56 1.14
CA HIS A 95 7.12 5.10 1.12
C HIS A 95 8.50 4.65 1.58
N ARG A 96 8.58 3.83 2.63
CA ARG A 96 9.87 3.34 3.16
C ARG A 96 10.41 2.11 2.43
N ASP A 97 9.56 1.40 1.70
CA ASP A 97 9.94 0.25 0.86
C ASP A 97 9.82 0.59 -0.64
N GLN A 98 10.76 1.36 -1.16
CA GLN A 98 10.74 1.84 -2.55
C GLN A 98 11.22 0.75 -3.52
N ALA A 99 10.35 -0.20 -3.83
CA ALA A 99 10.68 -1.34 -4.68
C ALA A 99 9.65 -1.55 -5.80
N LEU A 100 10.10 -2.10 -6.93
CA LEU A 100 9.24 -2.38 -8.10
C LEU A 100 8.04 -3.27 -7.75
N ARG A 101 8.16 -4.16 -6.76
CA ARG A 101 7.07 -5.04 -6.30
C ARG A 101 5.86 -4.28 -5.74
N ASN A 102 6.09 -3.05 -5.28
CA ASN A 102 5.08 -2.15 -4.72
C ASN A 102 4.52 -1.20 -5.80
N ILE A 103 4.93 -1.39 -7.07
CA ILE A 103 4.41 -0.65 -8.22
C ILE A 103 3.51 -1.59 -9.03
N THR A 104 2.29 -1.12 -9.27
CA THR A 104 1.28 -1.78 -10.12
C THR A 104 0.89 -0.87 -11.27
N TYR A 105 0.32 -1.44 -12.33
CA TYR A 105 -0.26 -0.66 -13.43
C TYR A 105 -1.76 -0.91 -13.52
N SER A 106 -2.53 0.16 -13.34
CA SER A 106 -3.99 0.13 -13.49
C SER A 106 -4.37 0.56 -14.90
N ALA A 107 -4.88 -0.37 -15.70
CA ALA A 107 -5.41 -0.07 -17.03
C ALA A 107 -6.65 0.84 -16.96
N GLN A 108 -7.44 0.73 -15.88
CA GLN A 108 -8.62 1.56 -15.66
C GLN A 108 -8.26 3.03 -15.40
N LEU A 109 -7.19 3.28 -14.63
CA LEU A 109 -6.70 4.63 -14.34
C LEU A 109 -5.69 5.12 -15.38
N GLY A 110 -5.19 4.23 -16.25
CA GLY A 110 -4.16 4.53 -17.25
C GLY A 110 -2.80 4.89 -16.67
N ARG A 111 -2.52 4.57 -15.40
CA ARG A 111 -1.30 5.00 -14.69
C ARG A 111 -0.73 3.94 -13.74
N PHE A 112 0.54 4.15 -13.38
CA PHE A 112 1.17 3.40 -12.29
C PHE A 112 0.60 3.81 -10.94
N CYS A 113 0.46 2.83 -10.05
CA CYS A 113 -0.04 3.00 -8.69
C CYS A 113 0.94 2.38 -7.70
N LEU A 114 1.04 2.99 -6.52
CA LEU A 114 1.81 2.48 -5.40
C LEU A 114 0.90 1.70 -4.46
N ILE A 115 1.38 0.58 -3.93
CA ILE A 115 0.67 -0.27 -2.98
C ILE A 115 1.58 -0.59 -1.79
N ASP A 116 1.00 -1.13 -0.71
CA ASP A 116 1.72 -1.67 0.44
C ASP A 116 2.34 -0.60 1.36
N PHE A 117 1.48 0.20 2.01
CA PHE A 117 1.86 1.36 2.84
C PHE A 117 2.11 1.02 4.31
N GLU A 118 2.19 -0.26 4.66
CA GLU A 118 2.28 -0.69 6.06
C GLU A 118 3.49 -0.15 6.82
N PHE A 119 4.56 0.27 6.12
CA PHE A 119 5.73 0.95 6.68
C PHE A 119 5.88 2.41 6.22
N ALA A 120 4.89 2.99 5.53
CA ALA A 120 5.00 4.35 5.06
C ALA A 120 4.93 5.37 6.21
N THR A 121 5.55 6.53 5.99
CA THR A 121 5.60 7.64 6.96
C THR A 121 4.84 8.83 6.42
N ILE A 122 3.92 9.37 7.21
CA ILE A 122 3.29 10.67 6.94
C ILE A 122 4.29 11.76 7.36
N LEU A 123 4.59 12.69 6.45
CA LEU A 123 5.59 13.75 6.62
C LEU A 123 5.02 15.00 7.31
N GLU A 124 3.70 15.10 7.42
CA GLU A 124 3.02 16.19 8.12
C GLU A 124 3.27 16.10 9.64
N ALA A 125 3.54 17.23 10.29
CA ALA A 125 3.83 17.26 11.72
C ALA A 125 2.62 16.82 12.56
N GLY A 126 2.86 16.04 13.61
CA GLY A 126 1.82 15.53 14.50
C GLY A 126 1.34 14.10 14.18
N TYR A 127 1.82 13.51 13.08
CA TYR A 127 1.61 12.09 12.79
C TYR A 127 2.74 11.23 13.37
N ASP A 128 2.39 10.06 13.90
CA ASP A 128 3.34 9.00 14.26
C ASP A 128 4.15 8.58 13.00
N PRO A 129 5.48 8.40 13.09
CA PRO A 129 6.34 8.07 11.94
C PRO A 129 6.04 6.71 11.28
N GLY A 130 5.23 5.86 11.91
CA GLY A 130 4.92 4.51 11.46
C GLY A 130 5.91 3.48 11.99
N PRO A 131 5.60 2.17 11.81
CA PRO A 131 6.44 1.09 12.30
C PRO A 131 7.80 1.10 11.62
N GLU A 132 8.82 0.70 12.37
CA GLU A 132 10.14 0.44 11.79
C GLU A 132 10.11 -0.80 10.91
N ILE A 133 10.80 -0.73 9.77
CA ILE A 133 11.13 -1.92 8.99
C ILE A 133 12.12 -2.70 9.85
N CYS A 134 11.65 -3.74 10.55
CA CYS A 134 12.55 -4.67 11.19
C CYS A 134 13.26 -5.46 10.08
N ASP A 135 14.47 -5.05 9.72
CA ASP A 135 15.43 -5.92 9.05
C ASP A 135 15.64 -7.12 9.97
N SER A 136 14.84 -8.17 9.79
CA SER A 136 15.17 -9.44 10.40
C SER A 136 16.41 -9.96 9.67
N PRO A 137 17.50 -10.30 10.38
CA PRO A 137 18.75 -10.73 9.77
C PRO A 137 18.60 -12.00 8.93
#